data_AF-A0A8J4DIU3-F1
#
_entry.id   AF-A0A8J4DIU3-F1
#
_cell.length_a   1.000
_cell.length_b   1.000
_cell.length_c   1.000
_cell.angle_alpha   90.00
_cell.angle_beta   90.00
_cell.angle_gamma   90.00
#
_symmetry.space_group_name_H-M   'P 1'
#
loop_
_entity.id
_entity.type
_entity.pdbx_description
1 polymer ?
#
loop_
_entity_poly.entity_id
_entity_poly.type
_entity_poly.pdbx_seq_one_letter_code
_entity_poly.pdbx_strand_id
1 'polypeptide(L)'
;MSAASLRARVRAEMTDEIKAVARRHLAADGANLSLRAVARDLGMASSAVYRYVASRDDLLTWLIIDAYDAVGAAAEAAEAAVDRADFTGRWLATCHAVREWALANPHEYALIYGSPVPGYRAPADTVAPATRVGRLMGRILADARPDPGEPVEGPLAAELDAVAAEVAPGVSAAAMGRGMAAWIHLFGAVSFELFGQLANAVDERRAFFDLQMRGAAAVMGLARAPGS
;
A
#
# COMPACT_ATOMS: atom_id res chain seq x y z
N MET A 1 -36.11 4.14 -1.37
CA MET A 1 -35.13 3.80 -0.31
C MET A 1 -35.87 3.27 0.91
N SER A 2 -35.46 2.12 1.44
CA SER A 2 -36.06 1.54 2.65
C SER A 2 -35.50 2.20 3.92
N ALA A 3 -36.24 2.15 5.04
CA ALA A 3 -35.74 2.63 6.33
C ALA A 3 -34.44 1.93 6.77
N ALA A 4 -34.23 0.67 6.35
CA ALA A 4 -32.99 -0.05 6.59
C ALA A 4 -31.81 0.54 5.79
N SER A 5 -32.03 0.89 4.51
CA SER A 5 -31.01 1.56 3.68
C SER A 5 -30.64 2.95 4.20
N LEU A 6 -31.61 3.70 4.74
CA LEU A 6 -31.35 5.00 5.35
C LEU A 6 -30.51 4.88 6.62
N ARG A 7 -30.82 3.92 7.51
CA ARG A 7 -30.02 3.67 8.72
C ARG A 7 -28.60 3.23 8.40
N ALA A 8 -28.44 2.36 7.40
CA ALA A 8 -27.12 1.93 6.94
C ALA A 8 -26.29 3.11 6.43
N ARG A 9 -26.89 4.00 5.63
CA ARG A 9 -26.24 5.22 5.13
C ARG A 9 -25.81 6.15 6.26
N VAL A 10 -26.71 6.46 7.19
CA VAL A 10 -26.39 7.32 8.35
C VAL A 10 -25.28 6.70 9.20
N ARG A 11 -25.27 5.37 9.35
CA ARG A 11 -24.18 4.69 10.05
C ARG A 11 -22.85 4.82 9.32
N ALA A 12 -22.84 4.67 7.99
CA ALA A 12 -21.63 4.84 7.17
C ALA A 12 -21.08 6.27 7.28
N GLU A 13 -21.95 7.28 7.10
CA GLU A 13 -21.57 8.70 7.21
C GLU A 13 -20.91 9.01 8.57
N MET A 14 -21.51 8.54 9.67
CA MET A 14 -20.93 8.73 11.01
C MET A 14 -19.61 7.95 11.20
N THR A 15 -19.49 6.74 10.64
CA THR A 15 -18.22 6.00 10.65
C THR A 15 -17.12 6.78 9.92
N ASP A 16 -17.44 7.39 8.79
CA ASP A 16 -16.49 8.19 8.01
C ASP A 16 -16.08 9.47 8.76
N GLU A 17 -17.02 10.13 9.46
CA GLU A 17 -16.71 11.25 10.34
C GLU A 17 -15.77 10.85 11.49
N ILE A 18 -16.02 9.70 12.13
CA ILE A 18 -15.14 9.13 13.18
C ILE A 18 -13.73 8.90 12.62
N LYS A 19 -13.61 8.26 11.46
CA LYS A 19 -12.33 8.03 10.79
C LYS A 19 -11.63 9.34 10.43
N ALA A 20 -12.36 10.33 9.91
CA ALA A 20 -11.82 11.63 9.55
C ALA A 20 -11.24 12.39 10.76
N VAL A 21 -11.91 12.33 11.92
CA VAL A 21 -11.35 12.87 13.17
C VAL A 21 -10.14 12.07 13.61
N ALA A 22 -10.22 10.74 13.60
CA ALA A 22 -9.11 9.88 13.98
C ALA A 22 -7.84 10.10 13.14
N ARG A 23 -7.97 10.37 11.83
CA ARG A 23 -6.84 10.75 10.95
C ARG A 23 -6.18 12.06 11.39
N ARG A 24 -6.93 13.04 11.87
CA ARG A 24 -6.36 14.28 12.42
C ARG A 24 -5.57 14.01 13.70
N HIS A 25 -6.09 13.14 14.58
CA HIS A 25 -5.35 12.68 15.76
C HIS A 25 -4.11 11.88 15.37
N LEU A 26 -4.17 11.02 14.35
CA LEU A 26 -3.00 10.30 13.82
C LEU A 26 -1.91 11.26 13.34
N ALA A 27 -2.29 12.35 12.67
CA ALA A 27 -1.35 13.36 12.20
C ALA A 27 -0.69 14.16 13.33
N ALA A 28 -1.45 14.49 14.38
CA ALA A 28 -0.96 15.28 15.51
C ALA A 28 -0.16 14.45 16.52
N ASP A 29 -0.67 13.26 16.87
CA ASP A 29 -0.24 12.48 18.04
C ASP A 29 0.28 11.08 17.67
N GLY A 30 0.33 10.74 16.38
CA GLY A 30 0.69 9.41 15.91
C GLY A 30 -0.36 8.35 16.27
N ALA A 31 0.04 7.08 16.30
CA ALA A 31 -0.88 5.96 16.50
C ALA A 31 -1.45 5.83 17.93
N ASN A 32 -1.19 6.79 18.83
CA ASN A 32 -1.73 6.81 20.19
C ASN A 32 -3.18 7.34 20.23
N LEU A 33 -4.07 6.73 19.45
CA LEU A 33 -5.45 7.20 19.28
C LEU A 33 -6.27 7.06 20.56
N SER A 34 -7.13 8.04 20.81
CA SER A 34 -8.05 8.07 21.96
C SER A 34 -9.50 8.24 21.50
N LEU A 35 -10.32 7.21 21.70
CA LEU A 35 -11.76 7.27 21.39
C LEU A 35 -12.48 8.38 22.17
N ARG A 36 -12.01 8.71 23.37
CA ARG A 36 -12.56 9.83 24.15
C ARG A 36 -12.23 11.18 23.52
N ALA A 37 -11.02 11.33 22.97
CA ALA A 37 -10.63 12.55 22.28
C ALA A 37 -11.40 12.69 20.96
N VAL A 38 -11.53 11.60 20.18
CA VAL A 38 -12.37 11.56 18.98
C VAL A 38 -13.82 11.95 19.29
N ALA A 39 -14.41 11.39 20.35
CA ALA A 39 -15.77 11.73 20.77
C ALA A 39 -15.92 13.22 21.13
N ARG A 40 -14.94 13.79 21.84
CA ARG A 40 -14.93 15.20 22.23
C ARG A 40 -14.93 16.11 20.99
N ASP A 41 -14.09 15.83 20.01
CA ASP A 41 -13.96 16.63 18.80
C ASP A 41 -15.18 16.52 17.88
N LEU A 42 -15.93 15.41 17.97
CA LEU A 42 -17.23 15.23 17.30
C LEU A 42 -18.40 15.85 18.06
N GLY A 43 -18.19 16.38 19.28
CA GLY A 43 -19.28 16.84 20.15
C GLY A 43 -20.20 15.71 20.63
N MET A 44 -19.68 14.48 20.67
CA MET A 44 -20.42 13.27 21.04
C MET A 44 -20.05 12.78 22.44
N ALA A 45 -21.01 12.12 23.11
CA ALA A 45 -20.70 11.32 24.28
C ALA A 45 -19.77 10.15 23.91
N SER A 46 -18.80 9.81 24.76
CA SER A 46 -17.90 8.67 24.50
C SER A 46 -18.65 7.37 24.25
N SER A 47 -19.72 7.11 25.02
CA SER A 47 -20.59 5.95 24.83
C SER A 47 -21.27 5.90 23.46
N ALA A 48 -21.44 7.03 22.79
CA ALA A 48 -21.99 7.08 21.44
C ALA A 48 -21.00 6.56 20.40
N VAL A 49 -19.72 6.97 20.49
CA VAL A 49 -18.64 6.49 19.59
C VAL A 49 -18.41 4.99 19.77
N TYR A 50 -18.48 4.47 21.00
CA TYR A 50 -18.36 3.03 21.26
C TYR A 50 -19.44 2.16 20.58
N ARG A 51 -20.56 2.73 20.13
CA ARG A 51 -21.57 2.01 19.32
C ARG A 51 -21.16 1.84 17.85
N TYR A 52 -20.15 2.56 17.40
CA TYR A 52 -19.60 2.46 16.05
C TYR A 52 -18.34 1.61 16.05
N VAL A 53 -17.42 1.88 16.98
CA VAL A 53 -16.11 1.24 17.08
C VAL A 53 -15.86 0.77 18.51
N ALA A 54 -15.63 -0.52 18.71
CA ALA A 54 -15.64 -1.11 20.06
C ALA A 54 -14.37 -0.79 20.86
N SER A 55 -13.25 -0.58 20.18
CA SER A 55 -11.96 -0.33 20.82
C SER A 55 -11.05 0.60 20.01
N ARG A 56 -9.95 1.04 20.63
CA ARG A 56 -8.87 1.75 19.95
C ARG A 56 -8.30 0.91 18.80
N ASP A 57 -8.14 -0.40 19.02
CA ASP A 57 -7.52 -1.29 18.05
C ASP A 57 -8.44 -1.53 16.85
N ASP A 58 -9.76 -1.53 17.05
CA ASP A 58 -10.73 -1.56 15.95
C ASP A 58 -10.65 -0.26 15.12
N LEU A 59 -10.47 0.89 15.77
CA LEU A 59 -10.28 2.17 15.07
C LEU A 59 -8.96 2.17 14.27
N LEU A 60 -7.86 1.64 14.85
CA LEU A 60 -6.60 1.49 14.13
C LEU A 60 -6.75 0.54 12.94
N THR A 61 -7.44 -0.58 13.11
CA THR A 61 -7.73 -1.53 12.04
C THR A 61 -8.45 -0.85 10.87
N TRP A 62 -9.47 -0.04 11.17
CA TRP A 62 -10.18 0.74 10.16
C TRP A 62 -9.27 1.70 9.39
N LEU A 63 -8.39 2.43 10.08
CA LEU A 63 -7.46 3.36 9.43
C LEU A 63 -6.39 2.63 8.59
N ILE A 64 -5.91 1.48 9.06
CA ILE A 64 -4.96 0.64 8.33
C ILE A 64 -5.59 0.10 7.05
N ILE A 65 -6.82 -0.42 7.13
CA ILE A 65 -7.56 -0.89 5.95
C ILE A 65 -7.75 0.26 4.97
N ASP A 66 -8.25 1.41 5.42
CA ASP A 66 -8.46 2.57 4.56
C ASP A 66 -7.16 3.04 3.89
N ALA A 67 -6.03 3.05 4.61
CA ALA A 67 -4.74 3.45 4.09
C ALA A 67 -4.25 2.47 3.00
N TYR A 68 -4.31 1.16 3.26
CA TYR A 68 -3.98 0.15 2.25
C TYR A 68 -4.91 0.22 1.04
N ASP A 69 -6.19 0.48 1.26
CA ASP A 69 -7.15 0.59 0.17
C ASP A 69 -6.92 1.85 -0.67
N ALA A 70 -6.55 2.96 -0.05
CA ALA A 70 -6.27 4.21 -0.73
C ALA A 70 -5.01 4.10 -1.61
N VAL A 71 -3.90 3.58 -1.07
CA VAL A 71 -2.67 3.38 -1.86
C VAL A 71 -2.86 2.33 -2.96
N GLY A 72 -3.58 1.25 -2.66
CA GLY A 72 -3.93 0.22 -3.64
C GLY A 72 -4.78 0.78 -4.78
N ALA A 73 -5.81 1.58 -4.47
CA ALA A 73 -6.66 2.19 -5.48
C ALA A 73 -5.92 3.21 -6.35
N ALA A 74 -5.05 4.03 -5.74
CA ALA A 74 -4.23 4.98 -6.50
C ALA A 74 -3.29 4.26 -7.47
N ALA A 75 -2.61 3.20 -7.00
CA ALA A 75 -1.74 2.37 -7.81
C ALA A 75 -2.49 1.68 -8.97
N GLU A 76 -3.63 1.04 -8.69
CA GLU A 76 -4.46 0.37 -9.69
C GLU A 76 -4.99 1.34 -10.75
N ALA A 77 -5.43 2.55 -10.34
CA ALA A 77 -5.92 3.56 -11.27
C ALA A 77 -4.81 4.08 -12.20
N ALA A 78 -3.63 4.37 -11.66
CA ALA A 78 -2.49 4.83 -12.45
C ALA A 78 -1.99 3.77 -13.43
N GLU A 79 -1.92 2.51 -12.98
CA GLU A 79 -1.55 1.37 -13.83
C GLU A 79 -2.55 1.17 -14.98
N ALA A 80 -3.84 1.29 -14.70
CA ALA A 80 -4.89 1.05 -15.68
C ALA A 80 -4.95 2.10 -16.80
N ALA A 81 -4.37 3.28 -16.58
CA ALA A 81 -4.25 4.34 -17.57
C ALA A 81 -3.11 4.12 -18.58
N VAL A 82 -2.24 3.13 -18.35
CA VAL A 82 -1.12 2.79 -19.23
C VAL A 82 -1.51 1.66 -20.19
N ASP A 83 -0.95 1.70 -21.41
CA ASP A 83 -1.09 0.62 -22.39
C ASP A 83 -0.70 -0.74 -21.78
N ARG A 84 -1.52 -1.77 -22.03
CA ARG A 84 -1.33 -3.09 -21.42
C ARG A 84 -0.02 -3.77 -21.84
N ALA A 85 0.50 -3.43 -23.02
CA ALA A 85 1.77 -3.93 -23.54
C ALA A 85 2.98 -3.12 -23.03
N ASP A 86 2.79 -1.94 -22.43
CA ASP A 86 3.88 -1.16 -21.83
C ASP A 86 4.11 -1.57 -20.36
N PHE A 87 4.76 -2.71 -20.17
CA PHE A 87 5.02 -3.26 -18.82
C PHE A 87 5.90 -2.33 -17.97
N THR A 88 6.90 -1.69 -18.58
CA THR A 88 7.73 -0.69 -17.88
C THR A 88 6.90 0.52 -17.48
N GLY A 89 6.07 1.04 -18.39
CA GLY A 89 5.17 2.15 -18.09
C GLY A 89 4.19 1.83 -16.97
N ARG A 90 3.57 0.64 -17.00
CA ARG A 90 2.65 0.15 -15.95
C ARG A 90 3.34 0.08 -14.58
N TRP A 91 4.56 -0.46 -14.54
CA TRP A 91 5.39 -0.46 -13.34
C TRP A 91 5.69 0.94 -12.83
N LEU A 92 6.19 1.83 -13.69
CA LEU A 92 6.54 3.19 -13.30
C LEU A 92 5.32 3.98 -12.81
N ALA A 93 4.19 3.89 -13.51
CA ALA A 93 2.94 4.53 -13.08
C ALA A 93 2.49 4.03 -11.70
N THR A 94 2.59 2.72 -11.46
CA THR A 94 2.32 2.13 -10.14
C THR A 94 3.24 2.71 -9.06
N CYS A 95 4.56 2.73 -9.30
CA CYS A 95 5.54 3.27 -8.35
C CYS A 95 5.32 4.77 -8.06
N HIS A 96 5.04 5.57 -9.09
CA HIS A 96 4.77 7.00 -8.92
C HIS A 96 3.51 7.22 -8.10
N ALA A 97 2.43 6.49 -8.37
CA ALA A 97 1.19 6.60 -7.60
C ALA A 97 1.38 6.24 -6.13
N VAL A 98 2.14 5.18 -5.83
CA VAL A 98 2.49 4.83 -4.43
C VAL A 98 3.26 5.96 -3.76
N ARG A 99 4.30 6.49 -4.42
CA ARG A 99 5.10 7.60 -3.89
C ARG A 99 4.27 8.87 -3.68
N GLU A 100 3.47 9.26 -4.67
CA GLU A 100 2.64 10.47 -4.63
C GLU A 100 1.58 10.36 -3.53
N TRP A 101 0.93 9.21 -3.38
CA TRP A 101 0.01 8.95 -2.27
C TRP A 101 0.72 9.03 -0.92
N ALA A 102 1.90 8.43 -0.79
CA ALA A 102 2.66 8.44 0.47
C ALA A 102 3.06 9.86 0.88
N LEU A 103 3.56 10.66 -0.05
CA LEU A 103 3.94 12.06 0.20
C LEU A 103 2.73 12.94 0.55
N ALA A 104 1.56 12.67 -0.04
CA ALA A 104 0.33 13.37 0.30
C ALA A 104 -0.27 12.92 1.65
N ASN A 105 0.01 11.69 2.08
CA ASN A 105 -0.57 11.07 3.28
C ASN A 105 0.52 10.49 4.21
N PRO A 106 1.51 11.29 4.67
CA PRO A 106 2.69 10.76 5.35
C PRO A 106 2.38 10.02 6.64
N HIS A 107 1.35 10.45 7.38
CA HIS A 107 0.95 9.82 8.63
C HIS A 107 0.21 8.49 8.42
N GLU A 108 -0.57 8.37 7.34
CA GLU A 108 -1.20 7.11 6.96
C GLU A 108 -0.16 6.13 6.42
N TYR A 109 0.80 6.61 5.61
CA TYR A 109 1.94 5.81 5.18
C TYR A 109 2.76 5.29 6.38
N ALA A 110 3.06 6.16 7.35
CA ALA A 110 3.76 5.76 8.57
C ALA A 110 2.98 4.73 9.41
N LEU A 111 1.64 4.75 9.36
CA LEU A 111 0.82 3.77 10.05
C LEU A 111 0.95 2.35 9.45
N ILE A 112 1.14 2.24 8.14
CA ILE A 112 1.21 0.93 7.43
C ILE A 112 2.64 0.45 7.14
N TYR A 113 3.62 1.35 6.96
CA TYR A 113 5.01 1.01 6.62
C TYR A 113 6.05 1.59 7.60
N GLY A 114 5.62 2.29 8.65
CA GLY A 114 6.50 2.84 9.68
C GLY A 114 6.72 1.88 10.86
N SER A 115 7.04 2.46 12.02
CA SER A 115 7.26 1.69 13.25
C SER A 115 5.98 0.98 13.70
N PRO A 116 6.05 -0.31 14.10
CA PRO A 116 4.90 -1.04 14.62
C PRO A 116 4.25 -0.33 15.81
N VAL A 117 2.92 -0.33 15.86
CA VAL A 117 2.16 0.27 16.96
C VAL A 117 2.24 -0.63 18.20
N PRO A 118 2.79 -0.14 19.34
CA PRO A 118 2.92 -0.97 20.54
C PRO A 118 1.58 -1.53 21.02
N GLY A 119 1.54 -2.84 21.30
CA GLY A 119 0.37 -3.54 21.81
C GLY A 119 -0.73 -3.84 20.79
N TYR A 120 -0.64 -3.31 19.56
CA TYR A 120 -1.59 -3.60 18.50
C TYR A 120 -1.21 -4.87 17.73
N ARG A 121 -2.21 -5.69 17.40
CA ARG A 121 -2.05 -6.86 16.53
C ARG A 121 -3.05 -6.77 15.39
N ALA A 122 -2.55 -6.62 14.17
CA ALA A 122 -3.41 -6.51 13.00
C ALA A 122 -4.23 -7.80 12.81
N PRO A 123 -5.57 -7.71 12.66
CA PRO A 123 -6.41 -8.86 12.37
C PRO A 123 -6.25 -9.33 10.92
N ALA A 124 -6.71 -10.54 10.62
CA ALA A 124 -6.62 -11.14 9.28
C ALA A 124 -7.28 -10.28 8.19
N ASP A 125 -8.28 -9.48 8.54
CA ASP A 125 -9.00 -8.58 7.63
C ASP A 125 -8.09 -7.53 6.97
N THR A 126 -6.91 -7.23 7.56
CA THR A 126 -5.95 -6.31 6.93
C THR A 126 -5.15 -6.95 5.80
N VAL A 127 -5.13 -8.28 5.68
CA VAL A 127 -4.27 -9.00 4.72
C VAL A 127 -4.68 -8.71 3.28
N ALA A 128 -5.98 -8.73 2.97
CA ALA A 128 -6.45 -8.48 1.61
C ALA A 128 -6.13 -7.05 1.12
N PRO A 129 -6.40 -5.98 1.90
CA PRO A 129 -5.93 -4.63 1.57
C PRO A 129 -4.41 -4.53 1.45
N ALA A 130 -3.65 -5.11 2.39
CA ALA A 130 -2.19 -5.01 2.44
C ALA A 130 -1.49 -5.61 1.20
N THR A 131 -2.12 -6.59 0.55
CA THR A 131 -1.55 -7.29 -0.61
C THR A 131 -1.90 -6.64 -1.95
N ARG A 132 -2.74 -5.60 -2.01
CA ARG A 132 -3.24 -5.03 -3.27
C ARG A 132 -2.13 -4.57 -4.22
N VAL A 133 -1.18 -3.77 -3.75
CA VAL A 133 -0.06 -3.26 -4.56
C VAL A 133 0.87 -4.42 -4.98
N GLY A 134 1.16 -5.36 -4.08
CA GLY A 134 1.97 -6.54 -4.40
C GLY A 134 1.34 -7.42 -5.47
N ARG A 135 0.02 -7.66 -5.40
CA ARG A 135 -0.74 -8.39 -6.41
C ARG A 135 -0.78 -7.66 -7.75
N LEU A 136 -0.91 -6.33 -7.74
CA LEU A 136 -0.84 -5.54 -8.98
C LEU A 136 0.52 -5.70 -9.67
N MET A 137 1.62 -5.60 -8.92
CA MET A 137 2.97 -5.78 -9.44
C MET A 137 3.22 -7.22 -9.91
N GLY A 138 2.74 -8.21 -9.17
CA GLY A 138 2.80 -9.62 -9.57
C GLY A 138 2.09 -9.88 -10.90
N ARG A 139 0.92 -9.25 -11.13
CA ARG A 139 0.24 -9.31 -12.44
C ARG A 139 1.06 -8.68 -13.56
N ILE A 140 1.67 -7.51 -13.34
CA ILE A 140 2.56 -6.88 -14.34
C ILE A 140 3.72 -7.83 -14.69
N LEU A 141 4.32 -8.47 -13.69
CA LEU A 141 5.41 -9.43 -13.88
C LEU A 141 4.96 -10.67 -14.66
N ALA A 142 3.80 -11.23 -14.33
CA ALA A 142 3.22 -12.38 -15.03
C ALA A 142 2.86 -12.05 -16.49
N ASP A 143 2.31 -10.87 -16.75
CA ASP A 143 2.00 -10.39 -18.10
C ASP A 143 3.29 -10.22 -18.93
N ALA A 144 4.36 -9.71 -18.32
CA ALA A 144 5.64 -9.44 -18.98
C ALA A 144 6.41 -10.71 -19.34
N ARG A 145 6.17 -11.84 -18.64
CA ARG A 145 6.87 -13.12 -18.82
C ARG A 145 8.39 -12.94 -18.94
N PRO A 146 9.02 -12.38 -17.89
CA PRO A 146 10.45 -12.11 -17.91
C PRO A 146 11.25 -13.40 -18.09
N ASP A 147 12.51 -13.26 -18.52
CA ASP A 147 13.46 -14.36 -18.54
C ASP A 147 13.49 -15.07 -17.18
N PRO A 148 13.31 -16.40 -17.11
CA PRO A 148 13.36 -17.13 -15.84
C PRO A 148 14.68 -16.88 -15.10
N GLY A 149 15.80 -16.73 -15.82
CA GLY A 149 17.13 -16.59 -15.23
C GLY A 149 17.65 -17.91 -14.64
N GLU A 150 18.70 -17.83 -13.84
CA GLU A 150 19.29 -19.00 -13.19
C GLU A 150 18.32 -19.62 -12.17
N PRO A 151 18.11 -20.95 -12.19
CA PRO A 151 17.23 -21.61 -11.24
C PRO A 151 17.66 -21.37 -9.78
N VAL A 152 16.68 -21.02 -8.94
CA VAL A 152 16.85 -21.07 -7.48
C VAL A 152 16.61 -22.52 -7.05
N GLU A 153 17.46 -23.04 -6.18
CA GLU A 153 17.37 -24.41 -5.67
C GLU A 153 16.97 -24.45 -4.19
N GLY A 154 16.50 -25.62 -3.76
CA GLY A 154 16.23 -25.90 -2.35
C GLY A 154 14.92 -25.28 -1.83
N PRO A 155 14.75 -25.19 -0.49
CA PRO A 155 13.50 -24.74 0.14
C PRO A 155 13.03 -23.35 -0.32
N LEU A 156 13.96 -22.44 -0.61
CA LEU A 156 13.64 -21.10 -1.09
C LEU A 156 12.91 -21.11 -2.43
N ALA A 157 13.24 -22.06 -3.32
CA ALA A 157 12.53 -22.20 -4.60
C ALA A 157 11.05 -22.48 -4.36
N ALA A 158 10.73 -23.41 -3.46
CA ALA A 158 9.34 -23.75 -3.12
C ALA A 158 8.58 -22.59 -2.47
N GLU A 159 9.25 -21.78 -1.64
CA GLU A 159 8.64 -20.58 -1.05
C GLU A 159 8.32 -19.53 -2.12
N LEU A 160 9.25 -19.27 -3.03
CA LEU A 160 9.06 -18.31 -4.13
C LEU A 160 8.03 -18.80 -5.14
N ASP A 161 7.98 -20.10 -5.44
CA ASP A 161 6.96 -20.69 -6.31
C ASP A 161 5.57 -20.58 -5.68
N ALA A 162 5.44 -20.77 -4.35
CA ALA A 162 4.17 -20.58 -3.66
C ALA A 162 3.68 -19.12 -3.74
N VAL A 163 4.58 -18.15 -3.58
CA VAL A 163 4.26 -16.73 -3.75
C VAL A 163 3.87 -16.44 -5.20
N ALA A 164 4.64 -16.93 -6.17
CA ALA A 164 4.35 -16.76 -7.60
C ALA A 164 2.98 -17.34 -7.96
N ALA A 165 2.62 -18.51 -7.45
CA ALA A 165 1.32 -19.12 -7.68
C ALA A 165 0.14 -18.25 -7.20
N GLU A 166 0.33 -17.46 -6.14
CA GLU A 166 -0.71 -16.55 -5.64
C GLU A 166 -0.79 -15.25 -6.44
N VAL A 167 0.36 -14.61 -6.72
CA VAL A 167 0.37 -13.21 -7.21
C VAL A 167 0.88 -13.02 -8.62
N ALA A 168 1.64 -13.98 -9.17
CA ALA A 168 2.24 -13.92 -10.50
C ALA A 168 2.28 -15.30 -11.18
N PRO A 169 1.13 -15.93 -11.48
CA PRO A 169 1.10 -17.31 -11.95
C PRO A 169 1.92 -17.51 -13.23
N GLY A 170 2.75 -18.55 -13.25
CA GLY A 170 3.62 -18.88 -14.39
C GLY A 170 4.98 -18.17 -14.39
N VAL A 171 5.25 -17.31 -13.41
CA VAL A 171 6.58 -16.73 -13.19
C VAL A 171 7.46 -17.73 -12.42
N SER A 172 8.70 -17.95 -12.86
CA SER A 172 9.67 -18.80 -12.16
C SER A 172 10.08 -18.22 -10.81
N ALA A 173 10.48 -19.06 -9.84
CA ALA A 173 11.05 -18.63 -8.55
C ALA A 173 12.11 -17.52 -8.67
N ALA A 174 13.07 -17.64 -9.57
CA ALA A 174 14.14 -16.65 -9.75
C ALA A 174 13.60 -15.27 -10.18
N ALA A 175 12.73 -15.23 -11.18
CA ALA A 175 12.04 -14.01 -11.59
C ALA A 175 11.13 -13.44 -10.49
N MET A 176 10.44 -14.29 -9.72
CA MET A 176 9.64 -13.85 -8.57
C MET A 176 10.54 -13.19 -7.50
N GLY A 177 11.72 -13.74 -7.23
CA GLY A 177 12.71 -13.15 -6.34
C GLY A 177 13.13 -11.74 -6.78
N ARG A 178 13.37 -11.52 -8.09
CA ARG A 178 13.64 -10.18 -8.63
C ARG A 178 12.45 -9.23 -8.49
N GLY A 179 11.23 -9.72 -8.69
CA GLY A 179 10.00 -8.97 -8.45
C GLY A 179 9.84 -8.54 -6.99
N MET A 180 10.10 -9.44 -6.04
CA MET A 180 10.07 -9.13 -4.61
C MET A 180 11.15 -8.12 -4.23
N ALA A 181 12.36 -8.23 -4.79
CA ALA A 181 13.42 -7.25 -4.58
C ALA A 181 13.00 -5.85 -5.07
N ALA A 182 12.34 -5.75 -6.22
CA ALA A 182 11.82 -4.49 -6.73
C ALA A 182 10.69 -3.92 -5.83
N TRP A 183 9.79 -4.77 -5.33
CA TRP A 183 8.75 -4.37 -4.36
C TRP A 183 9.37 -3.83 -3.07
N ILE A 184 10.34 -4.54 -2.49
CA ILE A 184 11.10 -4.08 -1.30
C ILE A 184 11.78 -2.74 -1.60
N HIS A 185 12.39 -2.61 -2.78
CA HIS A 185 13.09 -1.39 -3.18
C HIS A 185 12.16 -0.18 -3.28
N LEU A 186 10.95 -0.35 -3.85
CA LEU A 186 9.95 0.71 -3.91
C LEU A 186 9.61 1.27 -2.52
N PHE A 187 9.17 0.40 -1.61
CA PHE A 187 8.75 0.83 -0.27
C PHE A 187 9.94 1.32 0.56
N GLY A 188 11.14 0.75 0.35
CA GLY A 188 12.38 1.27 0.91
C GLY A 188 12.69 2.68 0.44
N ALA A 189 12.60 2.95 -0.87
CA ALA A 189 12.86 4.27 -1.46
C ALA A 189 11.86 5.32 -0.95
N VAL A 190 10.56 5.00 -0.93
CA VAL A 190 9.51 5.89 -0.41
C VAL A 190 9.74 6.17 1.08
N SER A 191 10.02 5.16 1.89
CA SER A 191 10.31 5.33 3.32
C SER A 191 11.57 6.17 3.56
N PHE A 192 12.62 5.98 2.77
CA PHE A 192 13.86 6.76 2.90
C PHE A 192 13.63 8.25 2.59
N GLU A 193 12.82 8.54 1.57
CA GLU A 193 12.41 9.91 1.26
C GLU A 193 11.56 10.51 2.39
N LEU A 194 10.50 9.81 2.78
CA LEU A 194 9.48 10.30 3.70
C LEU A 194 10.01 10.49 5.13
N PHE A 195 10.90 9.60 5.58
CA PHE A 195 11.52 9.65 6.91
C PHE A 195 12.86 10.39 6.94
N GLY A 196 13.16 11.17 5.89
CA GLY A 196 14.27 12.13 5.90
C GLY A 196 15.67 11.52 5.80
N GLN A 197 15.82 10.22 5.52
CA GLN A 197 17.12 9.54 5.36
C GLN A 197 17.95 10.08 4.19
N LEU A 198 17.26 10.78 3.32
CA LEU A 198 17.71 11.34 2.08
C LEU A 198 18.14 12.82 2.25
N ALA A 199 17.82 13.47 3.38
CA ALA A 199 18.13 14.87 3.65
C ALA A 199 19.63 15.19 3.47
N ASN A 200 19.93 16.32 2.81
CA ASN A 200 21.29 16.78 2.49
C ASN A 200 22.11 15.87 1.54
N ALA A 201 21.53 14.80 1.00
CA ALA A 201 22.20 13.92 0.05
C ALA A 201 21.71 14.07 -1.41
N VAL A 202 20.39 14.26 -1.63
CA VAL A 202 19.79 14.23 -3.00
C VAL A 202 18.59 15.18 -3.12
N ASP A 203 18.75 16.44 -3.48
CA ASP A 203 17.61 17.37 -3.51
C ASP A 203 16.58 17.03 -4.61
N GLU A 204 17.03 16.47 -5.74
CA GLU A 204 16.18 16.05 -6.87
C GLU A 204 15.49 14.69 -6.62
N ARG A 205 14.62 14.65 -5.60
CA ARG A 205 13.96 13.42 -5.12
C ARG A 205 13.22 12.64 -6.19
N ARG A 206 12.43 13.34 -7.03
CA ARG A 206 11.62 12.69 -8.06
C ARG A 206 12.51 12.09 -9.15
N ALA A 207 13.51 12.82 -9.64
CA ALA A 207 14.42 12.31 -10.66
C ALA A 207 15.22 11.10 -10.14
N PHE A 208 15.66 11.14 -8.89
CA PHE A 208 16.35 10.02 -8.25
C PHE A 208 15.44 8.79 -8.11
N PHE A 209 14.20 8.98 -7.67
CA PHE A 209 13.21 7.91 -7.62
C PHE A 209 12.93 7.31 -9.01
N ASP A 210 12.80 8.14 -10.04
CA ASP A 210 12.59 7.68 -11.42
C ASP A 210 13.77 6.83 -11.91
N LEU A 211 15.00 7.25 -11.62
CA LEU A 211 16.22 6.49 -11.93
C LEU A 211 16.20 5.11 -11.26
N GLN A 212 15.88 5.08 -9.97
CA GLN A 212 15.79 3.86 -9.18
C GLN A 212 14.73 2.89 -9.71
N MET A 213 13.51 3.38 -9.98
CA MET A 213 12.40 2.53 -10.43
C MET A 213 12.60 2.02 -11.86
N ARG A 214 13.28 2.78 -12.74
CA ARG A 214 13.72 2.28 -14.05
C ARG A 214 14.78 1.19 -13.93
N GLY A 215 15.72 1.34 -13.00
CA GLY A 215 16.70 0.30 -12.68
C GLY A 215 16.04 -0.98 -12.18
N ALA A 216 15.06 -0.87 -11.28
CA ALA A 216 14.29 -2.00 -10.79
C ALA A 216 13.50 -2.70 -11.91
N ALA A 217 12.89 -1.95 -12.83
CA ALA A 217 12.22 -2.51 -14.02
C ALA A 217 13.18 -3.33 -14.90
N ALA A 218 14.39 -2.81 -15.11
CA ALA A 218 15.42 -3.52 -15.88
C ALA A 218 15.85 -4.82 -15.20
N VAL A 219 16.05 -4.83 -13.88
CA VAL A 219 16.39 -6.03 -13.11
C VAL A 219 15.27 -7.08 -13.18
N MET A 220 14.01 -6.65 -13.13
CA MET A 220 12.88 -7.57 -13.32
C MET A 220 12.80 -8.14 -14.74
N GLY A 221 13.42 -7.50 -15.73
CA GLY A 221 13.31 -7.87 -17.13
C GLY A 221 12.02 -7.38 -17.78
N LEU A 222 11.44 -6.28 -17.28
CA LEU A 222 10.28 -5.66 -17.91
C LEU A 222 10.74 -4.99 -19.23
N ALA A 223 10.50 -5.65 -20.36
CA ALA A 223 10.76 -5.04 -21.66
C ALA A 223 9.68 -3.99 -21.98
N ARG A 224 10.05 -2.98 -22.78
CA ARG A 224 9.09 -2.16 -23.51
C ARG A 224 8.60 -2.99 -24.70
N ALA A 225 7.29 -2.99 -24.99
CA ALA A 225 6.82 -3.54 -26.25
C ALA A 225 7.57 -2.87 -27.42
N PRO A 226 8.08 -3.62 -28.41
CA PRO A 226 8.70 -3.01 -29.58
C PRO A 226 7.64 -2.25 -30.38
N GLY A 227 7.82 -0.92 -30.48
CA GLY A 227 7.11 -0.05 -31.42
C GLY A 227 5.74 0.45 -30.94
N SER A 228 5.69 1.69 -30.49
CA SER A 228 4.55 2.59 -30.72
C SER A 228 4.94 3.63 -31.76
#